data_AF-A0A0F7LPY0-F1
#
_entry.id   AF-A0A0F7LPY0-F1
#
_cell.length_a   1.000
_cell.length_b   1.000
_cell.length_c   1.000
_cell.angle_alpha   90.00
_cell.angle_beta   90.00
_cell.angle_gamma   90.00
#
_symmetry.space_group_name_H-M   'P 1'
#
loop_
_entity.id
_entity.type
_entity.pdbx_description
1 polymer ?
#
loop_
_entity_poly.entity_id
_entity_poly.type
_entity_poly.pdbx_seq_one_letter_code
_entity_poly.pdbx_strand_id
1 'polypeptide(L)'
;MAKNTDWEGIERDYRSGLLSIREIAKQYGISDAAIRKRAKTEGWVRTIVESTQCEPDANQAESQVASNTSNILESEKFAESSQGTAGILKPQYEQFAQNIAAGMPMKEAAICAGYSPARADSQSSILIRRPEIKARIRELRNEAALLVSFNAGHLAELSFRAGKEALADKKFGQVAPNIKNAAQLTGIDMSSNKTEVNVDLAGLSYGKVCIVTPANCPADVWSTYMEKLREGKQIARS
;
A
#
# COMPACT_ATOMS: atom_id res chain seq x y z
N MET A 1 -45.30 47.18 -4.48
CA MET A 1 -43.97 47.65 -4.91
C MET A 1 -42.99 46.52 -4.60
N ALA A 2 -42.42 45.88 -5.62
CA ALA A 2 -41.48 44.78 -5.40
C ALA A 2 -40.25 45.33 -4.67
N LYS A 3 -39.89 44.74 -3.52
CA LYS A 3 -38.72 45.13 -2.73
C LYS A 3 -37.50 44.92 -3.63
N ASN A 4 -36.95 46.03 -4.14
CA ASN A 4 -35.77 45.99 -4.99
C ASN A 4 -34.67 45.34 -4.16
N THR A 5 -34.19 44.20 -4.64
CA THR A 5 -33.24 43.38 -3.90
C THR A 5 -31.85 43.87 -4.25
N ASP A 6 -31.07 44.27 -3.24
CA ASP A 6 -29.73 44.84 -3.41
C ASP A 6 -28.70 43.74 -3.78
N TRP A 7 -28.72 43.30 -5.03
CA TRP A 7 -27.88 42.21 -5.54
C TRP A 7 -26.38 42.53 -5.53
N GLU A 8 -26.01 43.80 -5.71
CA GLU A 8 -24.60 44.23 -5.68
C GLU A 8 -23.97 44.09 -4.29
N GLY A 9 -24.76 44.27 -3.22
CA GLY A 9 -24.31 44.05 -1.85
C GLY A 9 -24.08 42.56 -1.56
N ILE A 10 -25.00 41.73 -2.02
CA ILE A 10 -24.93 40.27 -1.87
C ILE A 10 -23.72 39.71 -2.63
N GLU A 11 -23.45 40.19 -3.84
CA GLU A 11 -22.27 39.76 -4.61
C GLU A 11 -20.98 40.07 -3.85
N ARG A 12 -20.84 41.28 -3.31
CA ARG A 12 -19.65 41.71 -2.56
C ARG A 12 -19.38 40.81 -1.36
N ASP A 13 -20.41 40.55 -0.56
CA ASP A 13 -20.29 39.72 0.64
C ASP A 13 -20.05 38.26 0.28
N TYR A 14 -20.70 37.76 -0.79
CA TYR A 14 -20.51 36.41 -1.30
C TYR A 14 -19.07 36.18 -1.78
N ARG A 15 -18.49 37.14 -2.51
CA ARG A 15 -17.10 37.07 -3.01
C ARG A 15 -16.06 37.24 -1.92
N SER A 16 -16.36 38.05 -0.89
CA SER A 16 -15.45 38.27 0.25
C SER A 16 -15.14 36.99 1.02
N GLY A 17 -16.07 36.02 1.01
CA GLY A 17 -15.89 34.74 1.68
C GLY A 17 -15.96 34.78 3.20
N LEU A 18 -16.09 35.97 3.80
CA LEU A 18 -16.04 36.22 5.25
C LEU A 18 -17.32 35.77 5.97
N LEU A 19 -18.49 35.92 5.35
CA LEU A 19 -19.80 35.57 5.92
C LEU A 19 -20.38 34.33 5.27
N SER A 20 -20.90 33.40 6.05
CA SER A 20 -21.57 32.21 5.49
C SER A 20 -22.78 32.61 4.63
N ILE A 21 -23.14 31.81 3.63
CA ILE A 21 -24.25 32.14 2.73
C ILE A 21 -25.59 32.28 3.50
N ARG A 22 -25.71 31.55 4.63
CA ARG A 22 -26.85 31.64 5.56
C ARG A 22 -26.91 32.99 6.29
N GLU A 23 -25.77 33.55 6.67
CA GLU A 23 -25.70 34.88 7.32
C GLU A 23 -26.02 36.00 6.32
N ILE A 24 -25.48 35.92 5.10
CA ILE A 24 -25.80 36.85 4.01
C ILE A 24 -27.31 36.82 3.71
N ALA A 25 -27.89 35.62 3.60
CA ALA A 25 -29.34 35.44 3.42
C ALA A 25 -30.16 36.13 4.52
N LYS A 26 -29.73 36.03 5.79
CA LYS A 26 -30.40 36.67 6.93
C LYS A 26 -30.28 38.19 6.90
N GLN A 27 -29.12 38.73 6.54
CA GLN A 27 -28.86 40.16 6.49
C GLN A 27 -29.68 40.87 5.40
N TYR A 28 -29.79 40.26 4.22
CA TYR A 28 -30.52 40.82 3.09
C TYR A 28 -32.00 40.36 3.03
N GLY A 29 -32.42 39.43 3.88
CA GLY A 29 -33.79 38.94 3.97
C GLY A 29 -34.23 38.11 2.77
N ILE A 30 -33.31 37.33 2.21
CA ILE A 30 -33.48 36.52 0.99
C ILE A 30 -33.16 35.07 1.30
N SER A 31 -33.68 34.11 0.53
CA SER A 31 -33.35 32.71 0.71
C SER A 31 -31.92 32.38 0.21
N ASP A 32 -31.19 31.54 0.96
CA ASP A 32 -29.87 30.99 0.57
C ASP A 32 -29.91 30.41 -0.87
N ALA A 33 -30.99 29.69 -1.19
CA ALA A 33 -31.22 29.12 -2.53
C ALA A 33 -31.26 30.18 -3.65
N ALA A 34 -31.81 31.37 -3.41
CA ALA A 34 -31.84 32.43 -4.41
C ALA A 34 -30.43 33.01 -4.66
N ILE A 35 -29.62 33.13 -3.61
CA ILE A 35 -28.21 33.57 -3.71
C ILE A 35 -27.40 32.55 -4.51
N ARG A 36 -27.49 31.25 -4.19
CA ARG A 36 -26.79 30.18 -4.94
C ARG A 36 -27.21 30.10 -6.41
N LYS A 37 -28.50 30.25 -6.68
CA LYS A 37 -29.03 30.24 -8.05
C LYS A 37 -28.46 31.40 -8.85
N ARG A 38 -28.37 32.59 -8.24
CA ARG A 38 -27.81 33.78 -8.88
C ARG A 38 -26.29 33.67 -9.08
N ALA A 39 -25.57 33.19 -8.06
CA ALA A 39 -24.13 32.92 -8.15
C ALA A 39 -23.79 31.96 -9.30
N LYS A 40 -24.62 30.94 -9.54
CA LYS A 40 -24.44 30.02 -10.68
C LYS A 40 -24.74 30.67 -12.03
N THR A 41 -25.74 31.55 -12.12
CA THR A 41 -26.08 32.24 -13.37
C THR A 41 -25.08 33.34 -13.74
N GLU A 42 -24.49 34.00 -12.75
CA GLU A 42 -23.58 35.14 -12.94
C GLU A 42 -22.10 34.77 -12.72
N GLY A 43 -21.82 33.51 -12.37
CA GLY A 43 -20.45 33.00 -12.25
C GLY A 43 -19.67 33.58 -11.06
N TRP A 44 -20.34 33.86 -9.94
CA TRP A 44 -19.68 34.42 -8.76
C TRP A 44 -18.71 33.40 -8.13
N VAL A 45 -17.45 33.81 -7.99
CA VAL A 45 -16.40 33.00 -7.36
C VAL A 45 -16.19 33.48 -5.93
N ARG A 46 -16.21 32.54 -4.97
CA ARG A 46 -16.02 32.81 -3.55
C ARG A 46 -14.63 32.39 -3.10
N THR A 47 -13.92 33.28 -2.41
CA THR A 47 -12.66 32.95 -1.74
C THR A 47 -12.97 32.09 -0.51
N ILE A 48 -12.56 30.83 -0.52
CA ILE A 48 -12.78 29.92 0.61
C ILE A 48 -11.74 30.27 1.67
N VAL A 49 -12.15 31.07 2.66
CA VAL A 49 -11.41 31.18 3.92
C VAL A 49 -12.01 30.10 4.82
N GLU A 50 -11.26 29.02 5.01
CA GLU A 50 -11.72 27.81 5.71
C GLU A 50 -11.87 28.10 7.21
N SER A 51 -13.02 28.64 7.58
CA SER A 51 -13.48 28.71 8.96
C SER A 51 -14.05 27.35 9.34
N THR A 52 -13.28 26.64 10.15
CA THR A 52 -13.52 25.30 10.68
C THR A 52 -14.68 25.27 11.67
N GLN A 53 -15.92 24.98 11.24
CA GLN A 53 -16.97 24.42 12.12
C GLN A 53 -17.94 23.47 11.39
N CYS A 54 -17.88 22.19 11.80
CA CYS A 54 -18.91 21.14 11.85
C CYS A 54 -19.97 20.99 10.72
N GLU A 55 -19.79 19.91 9.94
CA GLU A 55 -20.73 18.82 9.49
C GLU A 55 -22.19 18.81 10.05
N PRO A 56 -23.19 18.12 9.42
CA PRO A 56 -23.05 16.98 8.48
C PRO A 56 -24.03 16.87 7.28
N ASP A 57 -23.78 15.82 6.49
CA ASP A 57 -24.71 14.91 5.75
C ASP A 57 -24.66 14.87 4.19
N ALA A 58 -23.89 13.86 3.74
CA ALA A 58 -24.26 12.74 2.86
C ALA A 58 -24.59 12.90 1.35
N ASN A 59 -23.82 12.12 0.58
CA ASN A 59 -24.16 11.31 -0.61
C ASN A 59 -24.25 11.98 -2.02
N GLN A 60 -23.37 11.54 -2.93
CA GLN A 60 -23.61 10.67 -4.12
C GLN A 60 -22.46 10.87 -5.12
N ALA A 61 -21.62 9.86 -5.36
CA ALA A 61 -21.68 8.85 -6.43
C ALA A 61 -20.86 9.23 -7.70
N GLU A 62 -19.93 8.32 -8.04
CA GLU A 62 -19.48 7.92 -9.41
C GLU A 62 -18.73 8.96 -10.28
N SER A 63 -17.74 8.68 -11.14
CA SER A 63 -17.15 7.47 -11.72
C SER A 63 -15.95 7.88 -12.61
N GLN A 64 -14.87 7.07 -12.61
CA GLN A 64 -13.85 6.88 -13.67
C GLN A 64 -12.92 8.09 -14.02
N VAL A 65 -11.66 7.98 -14.44
CA VAL A 65 -10.92 6.97 -15.21
C VAL A 65 -9.40 7.14 -14.93
N ALA A 66 -8.67 6.07 -15.26
CA ALA A 66 -7.24 5.78 -15.11
C ALA A 66 -6.18 6.86 -15.43
N SER A 67 -4.97 6.52 -14.95
CA SER A 67 -3.63 6.78 -15.51
C SER A 67 -3.01 8.18 -15.32
N ASN A 68 -2.06 8.30 -14.38
CA ASN A 68 -0.64 8.27 -14.75
C ASN A 68 0.28 8.32 -13.51
N THR A 69 1.27 7.43 -13.56
CA THR A 69 2.41 7.29 -12.67
C THR A 69 3.35 8.49 -12.79
N SER A 70 3.31 9.39 -11.81
CA SER A 70 4.42 10.25 -11.42
C SER A 70 3.97 11.00 -10.19
N ASN A 71 4.49 10.64 -9.02
CA ASN A 71 4.64 11.49 -7.82
C ASN A 71 5.18 10.61 -6.69
N ILE A 72 6.33 9.98 -6.94
CA ILE A 72 7.29 9.70 -5.87
C ILE A 72 8.10 10.99 -5.80
N LEU A 73 8.19 11.60 -4.60
CA LEU A 73 8.78 12.91 -4.30
C LEU A 73 7.78 14.09 -4.33
N GLU A 74 6.89 14.13 -3.34
CA GLU A 74 6.46 15.39 -2.69
C GLU A 74 5.61 15.01 -1.46
N SER A 75 6.28 14.66 -0.37
CA SER A 75 5.64 14.51 0.94
C SER A 75 6.52 15.14 2.02
N GLU A 76 6.82 16.42 1.85
CA GLU A 76 7.33 17.26 2.93
C GLU A 76 6.53 18.56 2.92
N LYS A 77 5.43 18.58 3.68
CA LYS A 77 5.13 19.57 4.74
C LYS A 77 3.67 19.52 5.16
N PHE A 78 3.49 19.71 6.47
CA PHE A 78 2.25 19.91 7.26
C PHE A 78 1.44 18.68 7.65
N ALA A 79 1.81 18.09 8.79
CA ALA A 79 0.96 18.18 10.00
C ALA A 79 1.76 17.72 11.24
N GLU A 80 2.55 18.64 11.78
CA GLU A 80 3.08 18.54 13.13
C GLU A 80 2.00 19.07 14.08
N SER A 81 1.14 18.18 14.59
CA SER A 81 0.39 18.34 15.85
C SER A 81 -0.33 17.06 16.26
N SER A 82 0.45 16.01 16.52
CA SER A 82 0.16 15.14 17.65
C SER A 82 1.44 14.38 17.93
N GLN A 83 2.17 14.88 18.91
CA GLN A 83 3.24 14.21 19.62
C GLN A 83 2.98 12.70 19.64
N GLY A 84 4.01 11.93 19.28
CA GLY A 84 4.01 10.49 19.49
C GLY A 84 3.65 10.19 20.94
N THR A 85 2.39 9.84 21.18
CA THR A 85 1.96 9.18 22.40
C THR A 85 2.19 7.69 22.18
N ALA A 86 3.46 7.32 22.01
CA ALA A 86 3.93 6.06 22.56
C ALA A 86 3.81 6.19 24.08
N GLY A 87 2.57 6.10 24.59
CA GLY A 87 2.28 6.58 25.94
C GLY A 87 0.79 6.58 26.27
N ILE A 88 0.29 5.40 26.59
CA ILE A 88 -0.93 5.15 27.38
C ILE A 88 -2.26 5.45 26.68
N LEU A 89 -2.55 4.71 25.61
CA LEU A 89 -3.95 4.33 25.38
C LEU A 89 -4.43 3.54 26.58
N LYS A 90 -5.69 3.75 26.99
CA LYS A 90 -6.33 2.91 28.01
C LYS A 90 -6.11 1.44 27.63
N PRO A 91 -5.73 0.54 28.57
CA PRO A 91 -5.42 -0.86 28.24
C PRO A 91 -6.48 -1.55 27.37
N GLN A 92 -7.75 -1.23 27.62
CA GLN A 92 -8.90 -1.71 26.85
C GLN A 92 -8.91 -1.23 25.38
N TYR A 93 -8.50 0.00 25.09
CA TYR A 93 -8.42 0.51 23.71
C TYR A 93 -7.23 -0.07 22.97
N GLU A 94 -6.10 -0.23 23.65
CA GLU A 94 -4.92 -0.88 23.10
C GLU A 94 -5.24 -2.33 22.69
N GLN A 95 -5.90 -3.08 23.58
CA GLN A 95 -6.31 -4.46 23.31
C GLN A 95 -7.31 -4.56 22.16
N PHE A 96 -8.26 -3.62 22.08
CA PHE A 96 -9.17 -3.51 20.93
C PHE A 96 -8.40 -3.24 19.62
N ALA A 97 -7.46 -2.29 19.62
CA ALA A 97 -6.64 -1.96 18.45
C ALA A 97 -5.79 -3.15 17.97
N GLN A 98 -5.17 -3.88 18.90
CA GLN A 98 -4.41 -5.10 18.61
C GLN A 98 -5.28 -6.19 17.96
N ASN A 99 -6.46 -6.44 18.51
CA ASN A 99 -7.40 -7.43 17.95
C ASN A 99 -7.84 -7.06 16.52
N ILE A 100 -8.11 -5.78 16.26
CA ILE A 100 -8.48 -5.30 14.91
C ILE A 100 -7.27 -5.37 13.95
N ALA A 101 -6.06 -5.07 14.43
CA ALA A 101 -4.84 -5.19 13.64
C ALA A 101 -4.57 -6.65 13.26
N ALA A 102 -4.87 -7.60 14.15
CA ALA A 102 -4.82 -9.05 13.90
C ALA A 102 -5.93 -9.56 12.96
N GLY A 103 -6.91 -8.72 12.59
CA GLY A 103 -7.98 -9.08 11.65
C GLY A 103 -9.27 -9.62 12.29
N MET A 104 -9.42 -9.53 13.62
CA MET A 104 -10.64 -9.94 14.32
C MET A 104 -11.83 -9.03 13.92
N PRO A 105 -13.05 -9.58 13.76
CA PRO A 105 -14.22 -8.75 13.46
C PRO A 105 -14.53 -7.79 14.62
N MET A 106 -15.11 -6.64 14.29
CA MET A 106 -15.24 -5.49 15.20
C MET A 106 -15.95 -5.82 16.51
N LYS A 107 -17.05 -6.58 16.43
CA LYS A 107 -17.83 -7.01 17.58
C LYS A 107 -17.03 -7.91 18.53
N GLU A 108 -16.32 -8.90 17.97
CA GLU A 108 -15.52 -9.84 18.76
C GLU A 108 -14.31 -9.13 19.38
N ALA A 109 -13.65 -8.25 18.63
CA ALA A 109 -12.54 -7.44 19.15
C ALA A 109 -12.94 -6.62 20.37
N ALA A 110 -14.17 -6.07 20.37
CA ALA A 110 -14.70 -5.35 21.53
C ALA A 110 -15.02 -6.29 22.70
N ILE A 111 -15.59 -7.46 22.45
CA ILE A 111 -15.85 -8.46 23.51
C ILE A 111 -14.54 -8.91 24.16
N CYS A 112 -13.52 -9.22 23.36
CA CYS A 112 -12.19 -9.61 23.84
C CYS A 112 -11.47 -8.48 24.59
N ALA A 113 -11.76 -7.22 24.26
CA ALA A 113 -11.29 -6.05 25.02
C ALA A 113 -12.10 -5.81 26.32
N GLY A 114 -13.10 -6.64 26.63
CA GLY A 114 -13.88 -6.57 27.86
C GLY A 114 -15.14 -5.70 27.80
N TYR A 115 -15.63 -5.36 26.60
CA TYR A 115 -16.94 -4.73 26.45
C TYR A 115 -18.08 -5.75 26.58
N SER A 116 -19.22 -5.31 27.13
CA SER A 116 -20.41 -6.14 27.25
C SER A 116 -20.89 -6.62 25.86
N PRO A 117 -21.18 -7.92 25.67
CA PRO A 117 -21.62 -8.47 24.39
C PRO A 117 -22.87 -7.80 23.80
N ALA A 118 -23.78 -7.34 24.65
CA ALA A 118 -25.02 -6.65 24.24
C ALA A 118 -24.75 -5.27 23.61
N ARG A 119 -23.66 -4.60 24.02
CA ARG A 119 -23.26 -3.27 23.51
C ARG A 119 -22.02 -3.31 22.62
N ALA A 120 -21.40 -4.47 22.43
CA ALA A 120 -20.14 -4.59 21.71
C ALA A 120 -20.22 -4.04 20.28
N ASP A 121 -21.34 -4.24 19.60
CA ASP A 121 -21.52 -3.80 18.21
C ASP A 121 -21.51 -2.26 18.07
N SER A 122 -22.32 -1.57 18.88
CA SER A 122 -22.35 -0.11 18.90
C SER A 122 -21.05 0.50 19.44
N GLN A 123 -20.47 -0.09 20.49
CA GLN A 123 -19.18 0.37 21.04
C GLN A 123 -18.05 0.20 20.02
N SER A 124 -17.97 -0.92 19.31
CA SER A 124 -16.93 -1.15 18.30
C SER A 124 -16.97 -0.10 17.18
N SER A 125 -18.17 0.26 16.72
CA SER A 125 -18.39 1.31 15.72
C SER A 125 -17.91 2.68 16.19
N ILE A 126 -18.13 3.00 17.47
CA ILE A 126 -17.67 4.25 18.08
C ILE A 126 -16.14 4.26 18.22
N LEU A 127 -15.54 3.15 18.67
CA LEU A 127 -14.10 3.05 18.91
C LEU A 127 -13.29 3.24 17.64
N ILE A 128 -13.74 2.70 16.50
CA ILE A 128 -13.04 2.81 15.21
C ILE A 128 -13.03 4.23 14.67
N ARG A 129 -14.05 5.03 14.98
CA ARG A 129 -14.13 6.43 14.55
C ARG A 129 -13.17 7.33 15.33
N ARG A 130 -12.67 6.89 16.49
CA ARG A 130 -11.75 7.70 17.29
C ARG A 130 -10.40 7.81 16.60
N PRO A 131 -9.84 9.03 16.47
CA PRO A 131 -8.61 9.26 15.74
C PRO A 131 -7.42 8.55 16.38
N GLU A 132 -7.34 8.53 17.71
CA GLU A 132 -6.27 7.88 18.49
C GLU A 132 -6.21 6.37 18.21
N ILE A 133 -7.34 5.68 18.28
CA ILE A 133 -7.44 4.23 18.04
C ILE A 133 -7.14 3.90 16.57
N LYS A 134 -7.64 4.73 15.65
CA LYS A 134 -7.39 4.57 14.22
C LYS A 134 -5.91 4.74 13.88
N ALA A 135 -5.23 5.72 14.49
CA ALA A 135 -3.79 5.91 14.35
C ALA A 135 -3.03 4.68 14.86
N ARG A 136 -3.39 4.17 16.04
CA ARG A 136 -2.76 2.97 16.63
C ARG A 136 -2.95 1.71 15.78
N ILE A 137 -4.14 1.46 15.24
CA ILE A 137 -4.38 0.31 14.34
C ILE A 137 -3.49 0.42 13.09
N ARG A 138 -3.35 1.63 12.53
CA ARG A 138 -2.48 1.85 11.37
C ARG A 138 -1.02 1.59 11.72
N GLU A 139 -0.55 2.07 12.86
CA GLU A 139 0.80 1.84 13.35
C GLU A 139 1.09 0.33 13.50
N LEU A 140 0.23 -0.42 14.20
CA LEU A 140 0.39 -1.87 14.36
C LEU A 140 0.40 -2.63 13.02
N ARG A 141 -0.42 -2.21 12.06
CA ARG A 141 -0.42 -2.79 10.71
C ARG A 141 0.86 -2.47 9.95
N ASN A 142 1.37 -1.24 10.09
CA ASN A 142 2.62 -0.82 9.47
C ASN A 142 3.82 -1.55 10.08
N GLU A 143 3.86 -1.71 11.40
CA GLU A 143 4.87 -2.51 12.10
C GLU A 143 4.86 -3.96 11.61
N ALA A 144 3.67 -4.58 11.52
CA ALA A 144 3.52 -5.94 10.99
C ALA A 144 3.97 -6.02 9.52
N ALA A 145 3.64 -5.02 8.70
CA ALA A 145 4.09 -4.96 7.31
C ALA A 145 5.62 -4.78 7.20
N LEU A 146 6.24 -4.04 8.12
CA LEU A 146 7.69 -3.84 8.16
C LEU A 146 8.43 -5.12 8.59
N LEU A 147 7.85 -5.89 9.52
CA LEU A 147 8.33 -7.23 9.88
C LEU A 147 8.22 -8.19 8.70
N VAL A 148 7.18 -8.07 7.89
CA VAL A 148 7.00 -8.81 6.63
C VAL A 148 7.53 -7.98 5.47
N SER A 149 8.79 -7.55 5.54
CA SER A 149 9.46 -7.03 4.35
C SER A 149 9.67 -8.18 3.36
N PHE A 150 8.74 -8.31 2.41
CA PHE A 150 8.81 -9.33 1.37
C PHE A 150 9.86 -8.92 0.33
N ASN A 151 11.12 -9.30 0.61
CA ASN A 151 12.24 -9.11 -0.32
C ASN A 151 12.22 -10.18 -1.43
N ALA A 152 12.89 -9.91 -2.55
CA ALA A 152 13.10 -10.84 -3.66
C ALA A 152 13.63 -12.21 -3.19
N GLY A 153 14.44 -12.24 -2.13
CA GLY A 153 14.90 -13.49 -1.49
C GLY A 153 13.77 -14.37 -0.93
N HIS A 154 12.72 -13.77 -0.35
CA HIS A 154 11.56 -14.53 0.12
C HIS A 154 10.75 -15.11 -1.04
N LEU A 155 10.64 -14.39 -2.15
CA LEU A 155 9.98 -14.89 -3.36
C LEU A 155 10.77 -16.02 -4.01
N ALA A 156 12.10 -15.93 -3.99
CA ALA A 156 12.98 -16.99 -4.46
C ALA A 156 12.82 -18.28 -3.63
N GLU A 157 12.81 -18.16 -2.30
CA GLU A 157 12.60 -19.29 -1.39
C GLU A 157 11.23 -19.95 -1.59
N LEU A 158 10.17 -19.15 -1.75
CA LEU A 158 8.83 -19.68 -2.06
C LEU A 158 8.79 -20.41 -3.41
N SER A 159 9.41 -19.84 -4.44
CA SER A 159 9.50 -20.45 -5.77
C SER A 159 10.27 -21.78 -5.72
N PHE A 160 11.36 -21.82 -4.95
CA PHE A 160 12.15 -23.03 -4.76
C PHE A 160 11.37 -24.12 -4.00
N ARG A 161 10.65 -23.75 -2.94
CA ARG A 161 9.77 -24.66 -2.19
C ARG A 161 8.67 -25.25 -3.07
N ALA A 162 7.99 -24.42 -3.85
CA ALA A 162 6.98 -24.88 -4.80
C ALA A 162 7.57 -25.85 -5.85
N GLY A 163 8.82 -25.64 -6.27
CA GLY A 163 9.55 -26.58 -7.12
C GLY A 163 9.78 -27.95 -6.44
N LYS A 164 10.16 -27.97 -5.16
CA LYS A 164 10.33 -29.20 -4.37
C LYS A 164 9.00 -29.95 -4.17
N GLU A 165 7.93 -29.23 -3.89
CA GLU A 165 6.59 -29.80 -3.75
C GLU A 165 6.10 -30.40 -5.08
N ALA A 166 6.30 -29.69 -6.20
CA ALA A 166 5.98 -30.20 -7.53
C ALA A 166 6.78 -31.48 -7.87
N LEU A 167 8.03 -31.58 -7.40
CA LEU A 167 8.84 -32.80 -7.55
C LEU A 167 8.26 -33.96 -6.73
N ALA A 168 7.85 -33.71 -5.49
CA ALA A 168 7.21 -34.70 -4.64
C ALA A 168 5.89 -35.20 -5.26
N ASP A 169 5.12 -34.30 -5.86
CA ASP A 169 3.87 -34.57 -6.57
C ASP A 169 4.07 -35.21 -7.96
N LYS A 170 5.32 -35.45 -8.39
CA LYS A 170 5.67 -35.94 -9.75
C LYS A 170 5.18 -35.03 -10.89
N LYS A 171 4.95 -33.74 -10.61
CA LYS A 171 4.58 -32.71 -11.58
C LYS A 171 5.82 -32.09 -12.20
N PHE A 172 6.59 -32.89 -12.94
CA PHE A 172 7.92 -32.49 -13.47
C PHE A 172 7.88 -31.23 -14.36
N GLY A 173 6.79 -31.00 -15.09
CA GLY A 173 6.62 -29.80 -15.93
C GLY A 173 6.63 -28.48 -15.15
N GLN A 174 6.38 -28.52 -13.84
CA GLN A 174 6.34 -27.33 -12.97
C GLN A 174 7.66 -27.13 -12.19
N VAL A 175 8.51 -28.16 -12.11
CA VAL A 175 9.75 -28.11 -11.35
C VAL A 175 10.75 -27.13 -11.99
N ALA A 176 11.01 -27.27 -13.29
CA ALA A 176 11.99 -26.45 -13.98
C ALA A 176 11.61 -24.94 -14.03
N PRO A 177 10.35 -24.55 -14.31
CA PRO A 177 9.93 -23.15 -14.23
C PRO A 177 10.10 -22.55 -12.83
N ASN A 178 9.73 -23.28 -11.78
CA ASN A 178 9.81 -22.80 -10.40
C ASN A 178 11.27 -22.60 -9.94
N ILE A 179 12.16 -23.51 -10.31
CA ILE A 179 13.60 -23.38 -10.02
C ILE A 179 14.21 -22.22 -10.82
N LYS A 180 13.84 -22.07 -12.10
CA LYS A 180 14.32 -20.96 -12.94
C LYS A 180 13.89 -19.60 -12.37
N ASN A 181 12.64 -19.48 -11.94
CA ASN A 181 12.12 -18.27 -11.33
C ASN A 181 12.87 -17.96 -10.02
N ALA A 182 13.11 -18.96 -9.16
CA ALA A 182 13.89 -18.79 -7.95
C ALA A 182 15.31 -18.25 -8.24
N ALA A 183 15.99 -18.85 -9.23
CA ALA A 183 17.33 -18.43 -9.65
C ALA A 183 17.33 -16.97 -10.14
N GLN A 184 16.41 -16.61 -11.03
CA GLN A 184 16.30 -15.25 -11.58
C GLN A 184 16.02 -14.20 -10.50
N LEU A 185 15.19 -14.53 -9.52
CA LEU A 185 14.89 -13.65 -8.38
C LEU A 185 16.07 -13.41 -7.46
N THR A 186 17.05 -14.32 -7.44
CA THR A 186 18.33 -14.16 -6.74
C THR A 186 19.44 -13.52 -7.61
N GLY A 187 19.12 -13.11 -8.84
CA GLY A 187 20.07 -12.52 -9.78
C GLY A 187 20.91 -13.53 -10.58
N ILE A 188 20.55 -14.82 -10.54
CA ILE A 188 21.17 -15.86 -11.37
C ILE A 188 20.43 -15.90 -12.70
N ASP A 189 21.05 -15.38 -13.77
CA ASP A 189 20.47 -15.46 -15.10
C ASP A 189 20.60 -16.87 -15.70
N MET A 190 19.47 -17.38 -16.15
CA MET A 190 19.24 -18.69 -16.73
C MET A 190 18.71 -18.51 -18.16
N SER A 191 19.40 -17.71 -18.97
CA SER A 191 18.97 -17.33 -20.32
C SER A 191 19.28 -18.39 -21.40
N SER A 192 20.08 -19.41 -21.08
CA SER A 192 20.31 -20.56 -21.96
C SER A 192 20.73 -21.80 -21.15
N ASN A 193 20.94 -22.96 -21.79
CA ASN A 193 21.40 -24.23 -21.20
C ASN A 193 22.71 -24.18 -20.37
N LYS A 194 23.22 -22.98 -20.06
CA LYS A 194 24.27 -22.69 -19.08
C LYS A 194 23.67 -21.86 -17.95
N THR A 195 23.61 -22.42 -16.75
CA THR A 195 23.60 -21.65 -15.51
C THR A 195 24.97 -21.00 -15.34
N GLU A 196 25.04 -19.67 -15.43
CA GLU A 196 26.21 -18.93 -14.95
C GLU A 196 25.86 -18.38 -13.56
N VAL A 197 26.44 -18.97 -12.51
CA VAL A 197 26.30 -18.47 -11.14
C VAL A 197 27.51 -17.59 -10.85
N ASN A 198 27.30 -16.28 -10.78
CA ASN A 198 28.33 -15.36 -10.27
C ASN A 198 28.30 -15.42 -8.75
N VAL A 199 29.20 -16.22 -8.17
CA VAL A 199 29.39 -16.27 -6.72
C VAL A 199 30.53 -15.33 -6.36
N ASP A 200 30.22 -14.21 -5.72
CA ASP A 200 31.23 -13.38 -5.05
C ASP A 200 31.68 -14.11 -3.78
N LEU A 201 32.55 -15.11 -3.95
CA LEU A 201 33.25 -15.75 -2.86
C LEU A 201 34.48 -14.90 -2.55
N ALA A 202 34.32 -13.95 -1.62
CA ALA A 202 35.36 -13.25 -0.87
C ALA A 202 36.80 -13.35 -1.45
N GLY A 203 37.07 -12.63 -2.55
CA GLY A 203 38.44 -12.32 -2.97
C GLY A 203 39.20 -13.39 -3.76
N LEU A 204 38.55 -14.39 -4.37
CA LEU A 204 39.22 -15.25 -5.37
C LEU A 204 38.64 -14.98 -6.77
N SER A 205 39.55 -14.67 -7.68
CA SER A 205 39.35 -14.23 -9.07
C SER A 205 38.18 -14.90 -9.81
N TYR A 206 37.38 -14.07 -10.48
CA TYR A 206 36.35 -14.40 -11.49
C TYR A 206 36.61 -15.73 -12.22
N GLY A 207 35.94 -16.79 -11.77
CA GLY A 207 35.89 -18.07 -12.44
C GLY A 207 34.46 -18.39 -12.84
N LYS A 208 34.16 -18.42 -14.15
CA LYS A 208 32.88 -18.91 -14.66
C LYS A 208 32.72 -20.39 -14.29
N VAL A 209 31.91 -20.69 -13.27
CA VAL A 209 31.57 -22.08 -12.93
C VAL A 209 30.33 -22.48 -13.72
N CYS A 210 30.54 -23.22 -14.82
CA CYS A 210 29.45 -23.86 -15.56
C CYS A 210 29.06 -25.17 -14.86
N ILE A 211 27.97 -25.16 -14.09
CA ILE A 211 27.38 -26.40 -13.58
C ILE A 211 26.48 -26.97 -14.68
N VAL A 212 26.98 -27.96 -15.42
CA VAL A 212 26.16 -28.70 -16.37
C VAL A 212 25.44 -29.79 -15.59
N THR A 213 24.10 -29.73 -15.50
CA THR A 213 23.30 -30.78 -14.87
C THR A 213 23.00 -31.91 -15.87
N PRO A 214 23.29 -33.18 -15.55
CA PRO A 214 23.11 -34.30 -16.47
C PRO A 214 21.66 -34.78 -16.41
N ALA A 215 20.73 -34.06 -17.03
CA ALA A 215 19.34 -34.50 -17.06
C ALA A 215 19.13 -35.72 -18.00
N ASN A 216 20.06 -36.03 -18.91
CA ASN A 216 19.87 -37.11 -19.88
C ASN A 216 21.17 -37.74 -20.44
N CYS A 217 22.29 -37.64 -19.73
CA CYS A 217 23.58 -38.18 -20.19
C CYS A 217 23.88 -39.49 -19.45
N PRO A 218 24.12 -40.62 -20.15
CA PRO A 218 24.54 -41.86 -19.50
C PRO A 218 25.91 -41.65 -18.82
N ALA A 219 26.11 -42.34 -17.69
CA ALA A 219 27.19 -42.04 -16.73
C ALA A 219 28.60 -42.20 -17.32
N ASP A 220 28.74 -43.09 -18.30
CA ASP A 220 29.94 -43.32 -19.09
C ASP A 220 30.33 -42.08 -19.91
N VAL A 221 29.40 -41.54 -20.70
CA VAL A 221 29.62 -40.34 -21.54
C VAL A 221 29.90 -39.10 -20.68
N TRP A 222 29.25 -39.00 -19.52
CA TRP A 222 29.50 -37.93 -18.56
C TRP A 222 30.92 -37.96 -18.00
N SER A 223 31.43 -39.15 -17.67
CA SER A 223 32.78 -39.32 -17.12
C SER A 223 33.85 -38.91 -18.12
N THR A 224 33.70 -39.31 -19.40
CA THR A 224 34.64 -38.97 -20.48
C THR A 224 34.62 -37.47 -20.79
N TYR A 225 33.45 -36.84 -20.70
CA TYR A 225 33.30 -35.39 -20.87
C TYR A 225 33.99 -34.61 -19.73
N MET A 226 33.86 -35.08 -18.49
CA MET A 226 34.51 -34.48 -17.34
C MET A 226 36.04 -34.64 -17.36
N GLU A 227 36.57 -35.74 -17.87
CA GLU A 227 38.01 -35.89 -18.12
C GLU A 227 38.51 -34.89 -19.17
N LYS A 228 37.81 -34.74 -20.29
CA LYS A 228 38.17 -33.74 -21.33
C LYS A 228 38.15 -32.30 -20.82
N LEU A 229 37.25 -31.97 -19.89
CA LEU A 229 37.26 -30.65 -19.25
C LEU A 229 38.43 -30.47 -18.29
N ARG A 230 38.89 -31.54 -17.64
CA ARG A 230 40.04 -31.54 -16.72
C ARG A 230 41.37 -31.43 -17.45
N GLU A 231 41.46 -31.94 -18.69
CA GLU A 231 42.64 -31.82 -19.55
C GLU A 231 42.94 -30.37 -20.00
N GLY A 232 41.96 -29.46 -19.88
CA GLY A 232 42.10 -28.06 -20.25
C GLY A 232 42.18 -27.85 -21.76
N LYS A 233 41.69 -26.71 -22.26
CA LYS A 233 41.89 -26.33 -23.66
C LYS A 233 43.37 -26.00 -23.88
N GLN A 234 44.04 -26.72 -24.78
CA GLN A 234 45.33 -26.29 -25.34
C GLN A 234 45.08 -24.95 -26.05
N ILE A 235 45.46 -23.84 -25.39
CA ILE A 235 45.41 -22.51 -25.99
C ILE A 235 46.53 -22.50 -27.04
N ALA A 236 46.15 -22.55 -28.32
CA ALA A 236 47.07 -22.26 -29.40
C ALA A 236 47.61 -20.84 -29.18
N ARG A 237 48.91 -20.73 -28.89
CA ARG A 237 49.63 -19.45 -28.93
C ARG A 237 49.71 -19.02 -30.40
N SER A 238 48.91 -18.04 -30.78
CA SER A 238 49.15 -17.17 -31.94
C SER A 238 49.86 -15.91 -31.48
#